data_AF-V4CPT9-F1
#
_entry.id   AF-V4CPT9-F1
#
_cell.length_a   1.000
_cell.length_b   1.000
_cell.length_c   1.000
_cell.angle_alpha   90.00
_cell.angle_beta   90.00
_cell.angle_gamma   90.00
#
_symmetry.space_group_name_H-M   'P 1'
#
loop_
_entity.id
_entity.type
_entity.pdbx_description
1 polymer ?
#
loop_
_entity_poly.entity_id
_entity_poly.type
_entity_poly.pdbx_seq_one_letter_code
_entity_poly.pdbx_strand_id
1 'polypeptide(L)'
;MANKFGLGSLPLDTKKPNTTAWINKAKPYFVDQIGDKLQGDLDMNNFTITNSRLPKNDYDAVHKKYLMDQINLIEVNKEHLKERKGDVKRNFKRQIDDKDFIDDTKLQQEVTSLKSFIEEQLLNVVDKTQLQPLSSSISNLDDKITKQKIDLKQLIANINPDTNLKIQDTNLKIQDTNLKIQDTNLKIQHSNLKIQHTNLKIQLNKFNILA
;
A
#
# COMPACT_ATOMS: atom_id res chain seq x y z
N MET A 1 66.78 100.83 -48.60
CA MET A 1 66.20 99.69 -47.87
C MET A 1 67.26 99.21 -46.88
N ALA A 2 67.23 99.68 -45.61
CA ALA A 2 66.52 99.11 -44.44
C ALA A 2 66.97 97.66 -44.15
N ASN A 3 67.44 97.23 -42.97
CA ASN A 3 67.49 97.81 -41.62
C ASN A 3 68.67 97.19 -40.83
N LYS A 4 69.37 98.01 -40.05
CA LYS A 4 70.22 97.59 -38.92
C LYS A 4 69.37 97.67 -37.65
N PHE A 5 69.30 96.60 -36.86
CA PHE A 5 68.91 96.69 -35.46
C PHE A 5 70.00 96.02 -34.62
N GLY A 6 70.71 96.85 -33.86
CA GLY A 6 71.45 96.42 -32.68
C GLY A 6 70.68 96.81 -31.41
N LEU A 7 71.33 96.55 -30.28
CA LEU A 7 70.96 96.88 -28.88
C LEU A 7 70.09 95.81 -28.20
N GLY A 8 70.43 95.28 -27.04
CA GLY A 8 71.54 95.56 -26.14
C GLY A 8 71.54 94.57 -24.97
N SER A 9 72.73 94.32 -24.42
CA SER A 9 72.94 93.53 -23.21
C SER A 9 72.43 94.30 -21.98
N LEU A 10 71.58 93.70 -21.16
CA LEU A 10 71.18 94.25 -19.85
C LEU A 10 72.04 93.62 -18.74
N PRO A 11 72.62 94.42 -17.81
CA PRO A 11 73.45 93.91 -16.72
C PRO A 11 72.60 93.23 -15.63
N LEU A 12 73.17 92.18 -15.04
CA LEU A 12 72.59 91.45 -13.92
C LEU A 12 72.82 92.22 -12.61
N ASP A 13 71.85 93.02 -12.19
CA ASP A 13 71.89 93.67 -10.88
C ASP A 13 71.68 92.64 -9.76
N THR A 14 72.74 92.43 -8.98
CA THR A 14 72.76 91.59 -7.79
C THR A 14 71.92 92.20 -6.67
N LYS A 15 70.66 91.79 -6.54
CA LYS A 15 69.90 91.94 -5.29
C LYS A 15 69.87 90.60 -4.56
N LYS A 16 70.66 90.48 -3.50
CA LYS A 16 70.55 89.41 -2.49
C LYS A 16 69.13 89.42 -1.90
N PRO A 17 68.34 88.35 -2.02
CA PRO A 17 67.20 88.14 -1.15
C PRO A 17 67.70 87.49 0.14
N ASN A 18 67.38 88.11 1.27
CA ASN A 18 67.60 87.53 2.58
C ASN A 18 66.88 86.17 2.67
N THR A 19 67.68 85.13 2.82
CA THR A 19 67.27 83.74 2.97
C THR A 19 66.69 83.48 4.36
N THR A 20 65.41 83.11 4.45
CA THR A 20 64.97 82.14 5.47
C THR A 20 65.04 80.78 4.80
N ALA A 21 66.12 80.05 5.10
CA ALA A 21 66.47 78.81 4.42
C ALA A 21 65.54 77.65 4.82
N TRP A 22 64.65 77.25 3.91
CA TRP A 22 64.26 75.85 3.80
C TRP A 22 65.21 75.19 2.81
N ILE A 23 66.26 74.58 3.34
CA ILE A 23 67.23 73.80 2.57
C ILE A 23 66.55 72.49 2.22
N ASN A 24 65.87 72.44 1.07
CA ASN A 24 65.64 71.16 0.40
C ASN A 24 67.01 70.62 -0.01
N LYS A 25 67.52 69.67 0.77
CA LYS A 25 68.83 68.99 0.61
C LYS A 25 68.94 68.13 -0.66
N ALA A 26 67.95 68.15 -1.55
CA ALA A 26 68.06 67.48 -2.84
C ALA A 26 69.03 68.28 -3.71
N LYS A 27 70.16 67.66 -4.08
CA LYS A 27 70.98 68.17 -5.19
C LYS A 27 70.04 68.28 -6.41
N PRO A 28 69.87 69.46 -7.03
CA PRO A 28 69.06 69.55 -8.23
C PRO A 28 69.83 68.83 -9.34
N TYR A 29 69.44 67.59 -9.62
CA TYR A 29 69.81 66.94 -10.88
C TYR A 29 68.98 67.65 -11.95
N PHE A 30 69.53 68.71 -12.52
CA PHE A 30 68.95 69.31 -13.70
C PHE A 30 69.10 68.32 -14.87
N VAL A 31 68.08 68.31 -15.72
CA VAL A 31 68.11 67.62 -17.00
C VAL A 31 68.89 68.56 -17.93
N ASP A 32 70.07 68.15 -18.39
CA ASP A 32 70.97 69.04 -19.14
C ASP A 32 70.51 69.22 -20.60
N GLN A 33 69.75 68.25 -21.15
CA GLN A 33 69.17 68.30 -22.50
C GLN A 33 67.76 67.68 -22.58
N ILE A 34 66.97 68.10 -23.57
CA ILE A 34 65.66 67.47 -23.86
C ILE A 34 65.89 66.00 -24.20
N GLY A 35 65.33 65.10 -23.39
CA GLY A 35 65.41 63.66 -23.58
C GLY A 35 66.33 62.92 -22.61
N ASP A 36 67.03 63.61 -21.70
CA ASP A 36 67.78 62.91 -20.66
C ASP A 36 66.85 62.16 -19.70
N LYS A 37 67.36 61.06 -19.15
CA LYS A 37 66.62 60.20 -18.21
C LYS A 37 66.74 60.75 -16.80
N LEU A 38 65.60 61.02 -16.18
CA LEU A 38 65.54 61.19 -14.73
C LEU A 38 65.79 59.83 -14.06
N GLN A 39 66.71 59.80 -13.10
CA GLN A 39 67.01 58.60 -12.30
C GLN A 39 66.64 58.85 -10.83
N GLY A 40 66.11 57.83 -10.16
CA GLY A 40 65.59 57.91 -8.79
C GLY A 40 64.06 57.88 -8.72
N ASP A 41 63.54 57.99 -7.51
CA ASP A 41 62.09 57.98 -7.26
C ASP A 41 61.46 59.34 -7.60
N LEU A 42 60.26 59.30 -8.17
CA LEU A 42 59.47 60.50 -8.44
C LEU A 42 58.62 60.84 -7.20
N ASP A 43 58.99 61.88 -6.46
CA ASP A 43 58.20 62.42 -5.37
C ASP A 43 57.35 63.62 -5.83
N MET A 44 56.04 63.42 -5.92
CA MET A 44 55.05 64.45 -6.27
C MET A 44 54.49 65.19 -5.05
N ASN A 45 54.97 64.92 -3.82
CA ASN A 45 54.37 65.38 -2.58
C ASN A 45 52.85 65.13 -2.56
N ASN A 46 52.04 66.14 -2.21
CA ASN A 46 50.58 66.07 -2.21
C ASN A 46 49.94 66.65 -3.50
N PHE A 47 50.69 66.67 -4.61
CA PHE A 47 50.19 67.14 -5.90
C PHE A 47 49.68 65.97 -6.74
N THR A 48 48.62 66.22 -7.52
CA THR A 48 48.04 65.22 -8.42
C THR A 48 48.69 65.27 -9.81
N ILE A 49 48.89 64.10 -10.42
CA ILE A 49 49.29 64.00 -11.83
C ILE A 49 48.03 64.14 -12.68
N THR A 50 48.00 65.15 -13.55
CA THR A 50 46.89 65.41 -14.47
C THR A 50 47.28 65.04 -15.90
N ASN A 51 46.29 64.87 -16.78
CA ASN A 51 46.50 64.58 -18.20
C ASN A 51 47.35 63.33 -18.52
N SER A 52 47.34 62.32 -17.64
CA SER A 52 47.98 61.03 -17.92
C SER A 52 47.30 60.31 -19.09
N ARG A 53 48.10 59.70 -19.96
CA ARG A 53 47.64 58.93 -21.12
C ARG A 53 47.12 57.55 -20.69
N LEU A 54 46.27 56.95 -21.52
CA LEU A 54 45.89 55.54 -21.36
C LEU A 54 47.13 54.63 -21.33
N PRO A 55 47.20 53.69 -20.36
CA PRO A 55 48.31 52.74 -20.27
C PRO A 55 48.30 51.80 -21.46
N LYS A 56 49.48 51.48 -21.99
CA LYS A 56 49.70 50.54 -23.10
C LYS A 56 50.56 49.35 -22.69
N ASN A 57 51.44 49.53 -21.73
CA ASN A 57 52.33 48.50 -21.19
C ASN A 57 52.11 48.31 -19.68
N ASP A 58 52.60 47.20 -19.15
CA ASP A 58 52.44 46.83 -17.73
C ASP A 58 53.07 47.82 -16.75
N TYR A 59 54.02 48.63 -17.21
CA TYR A 59 54.74 49.61 -16.39
C TYR A 59 54.20 51.04 -16.53
N ASP A 60 53.11 51.26 -17.28
CA ASP A 60 52.53 52.59 -17.45
C ASP A 60 51.66 52.99 -16.25
N ALA A 61 51.65 54.27 -15.92
CA ALA A 61 50.79 54.81 -14.88
C ALA A 61 49.31 54.74 -15.28
N VAL A 62 48.48 54.21 -14.40
CA VAL A 62 47.03 54.08 -14.63
C VAL A 62 46.29 55.30 -14.10
N HIS A 63 45.27 55.76 -14.83
CA HIS A 63 44.39 56.84 -14.39
C HIS A 63 42.96 56.35 -14.07
N LYS A 64 42.24 57.14 -13.26
CA LYS A 64 40.89 56.79 -12.74
C LYS A 64 39.89 56.34 -13.81
N LYS A 65 39.85 57.03 -14.96
CA LYS A 65 38.95 56.66 -16.07
C LYS A 65 39.19 55.23 -16.57
N TYR A 66 40.45 54.83 -16.77
CA TYR A 66 40.79 53.47 -17.21
C TYR A 66 40.29 52.43 -16.21
N LEU A 67 40.50 52.65 -14.90
CA LEU A 67 40.01 51.74 -13.87
C LEU A 67 38.49 51.60 -13.90
N MET A 68 37.76 52.70 -14.06
CA MET A 68 36.29 52.64 -14.14
C MET A 68 35.82 51.87 -15.38
N ASP A 69 36.47 52.09 -16.53
CA ASP A 69 36.14 51.35 -17.76
C ASP A 69 36.40 49.85 -17.58
N GLN A 70 37.53 49.46 -16.94
CA GLN A 70 37.82 48.05 -16.63
C GLN A 70 36.81 47.45 -15.65
N ILE A 71 36.40 48.20 -14.61
CA ILE A 71 35.39 47.75 -13.63
C ILE A 71 34.05 47.52 -14.32
N ASN A 72 33.63 48.43 -15.20
CA ASN A 72 32.38 48.33 -15.93
C ASN A 72 32.34 47.13 -16.90
N LEU A 73 33.50 46.72 -17.45
CA LEU A 73 33.61 45.51 -18.27
C LEU A 73 33.43 44.22 -17.45
N ILE A 74 33.77 44.26 -16.15
CA ILE A 74 33.65 43.12 -15.23
C ILE A 74 32.28 43.10 -14.56
N GLU A 75 31.57 44.23 -14.51
CA GLU A 75 30.25 44.33 -13.89
C GLU A 75 29.28 43.36 -14.56
N VAL A 76 28.96 42.29 -13.83
CA VAL A 76 28.07 41.24 -14.31
C VAL A 76 26.68 41.82 -14.53
N ASN A 77 26.20 41.75 -15.78
CA ASN A 77 24.84 42.14 -16.12
C ASN A 77 23.84 41.22 -15.40
N LYS A 78 23.30 41.71 -14.28
CA LYS A 78 22.33 40.99 -13.45
C LYS A 78 21.05 40.64 -14.20
N GLU A 79 20.66 41.42 -15.22
CA GLU A 79 19.47 41.14 -16.03
C GLU A 79 19.67 39.91 -16.93
N HIS A 80 20.82 39.81 -17.61
CA HIS A 80 21.14 38.63 -18.43
C HIS A 80 21.18 37.32 -17.60
N LEU A 81 21.64 37.37 -16.35
CA LEU A 81 21.60 36.21 -15.46
C LEU A 81 20.17 35.83 -15.03
N LYS A 82 19.28 36.82 -14.83
CA LYS A 82 17.86 36.54 -14.54
C LYS A 82 17.18 35.88 -15.73
N GLU A 83 17.46 36.33 -16.95
CA GLU A 83 16.95 35.70 -18.18
C GLU A 83 17.40 34.25 -18.30
N ARG A 84 18.71 33.98 -18.18
CA ARG A 84 19.24 32.60 -18.23
C ARG A 84 18.64 31.69 -17.17
N LYS A 85 18.43 32.19 -15.94
CA LYS A 85 17.73 31.45 -14.88
C LYS A 85 16.28 31.13 -15.27
N GLY A 86 15.60 32.07 -15.92
CA GLY A 86 14.26 31.89 -16.47
C GLY A 86 14.21 30.78 -17.52
N ASP A 87 15.16 30.77 -18.45
CA ASP A 87 15.23 29.76 -19.51
C ASP A 87 15.46 28.36 -18.97
N VAL A 88 16.38 28.21 -18.00
CA VAL A 88 16.62 26.95 -17.31
C VAL A 88 15.36 26.46 -16.59
N LYS A 89 14.67 27.34 -15.87
CA LYS A 89 13.40 27.00 -15.20
C LYS A 89 12.34 26.56 -16.20
N ARG A 90 12.22 27.24 -17.33
CA ARG A 90 11.27 26.92 -18.41
C ARG A 90 11.60 25.58 -19.08
N ASN A 91 12.88 25.24 -19.17
CA ASN A 91 13.34 23.96 -19.71
C ASN A 91 12.92 22.80 -18.79
N PHE A 92 13.23 22.88 -17.49
CA PHE A 92 12.81 21.85 -16.53
C PHE A 92 11.29 21.72 -16.43
N LYS A 93 10.56 22.83 -16.49
CA LYS A 93 9.09 22.79 -16.46
C LYS A 93 8.53 22.05 -17.68
N ARG A 94 9.09 22.29 -18.87
CA ARG A 94 8.74 21.53 -20.10
C ARG A 94 9.05 20.04 -19.95
N GLN A 95 10.22 19.68 -19.45
CA GLN A 95 10.57 18.27 -19.21
C GLN A 95 9.61 17.55 -18.24
N ILE A 96 9.07 18.27 -17.25
CA ILE A 96 8.10 17.72 -16.29
C ILE A 96 6.68 17.68 -16.88
N ASP A 97 6.31 18.67 -17.68
CA ASP A 97 4.98 18.76 -18.31
C ASP A 97 4.85 17.86 -19.54
N ASP A 98 5.96 17.46 -20.16
CA ASP A 98 6.02 16.36 -21.12
C ASP A 98 5.71 15.05 -20.39
N LYS A 99 4.40 14.75 -20.28
CA LYS A 99 3.81 13.52 -19.74
C LYS A 99 4.24 12.23 -20.46
N ASP A 100 5.07 12.33 -21.50
CA ASP A 100 5.44 11.21 -22.37
C ASP A 100 6.55 10.31 -21.83
N PHE A 101 7.13 10.60 -20.65
CA PHE A 101 8.14 9.71 -20.05
C PHE A 101 7.55 8.46 -19.39
N ILE A 102 6.26 8.47 -19.08
CA ILE A 102 5.52 7.28 -18.67
C ILE A 102 4.46 7.07 -19.75
N ASP A 103 4.61 6.02 -20.55
CA ASP A 103 3.58 5.53 -21.47
C ASP A 103 2.40 4.99 -20.63
N ASP A 104 1.66 5.91 -19.99
CA ASP A 104 0.52 5.66 -19.12
C ASP A 104 -0.54 4.84 -19.87
N THR A 105 -0.58 4.99 -21.20
CA THR A 105 -1.36 4.16 -22.11
C THR A 105 -1.04 2.67 -22.02
N LYS A 106 0.24 2.27 -22.02
CA LYS A 106 0.60 0.84 -21.86
C LYS A 106 0.21 0.30 -20.49
N LEU A 107 0.50 1.05 -19.42
CA LEU A 107 0.15 0.66 -18.05
C LEU A 107 -1.37 0.50 -17.88
N GLN A 108 -2.14 1.46 -18.40
CA GLN A 108 -3.60 1.39 -18.38
C GLN A 108 -4.13 0.20 -19.18
N GLN A 109 -3.52 -0.10 -20.33
CA GLN A 109 -3.90 -1.24 -21.18
C GLN A 109 -3.61 -2.59 -20.50
N GLU A 110 -2.49 -2.68 -19.78
CA GLU A 110 -2.08 -3.87 -19.01
C GLU A 110 -2.99 -4.07 -17.78
N VAL A 111 -3.30 -3.00 -17.04
CA VAL A 111 -4.25 -3.02 -15.92
C VAL A 111 -5.65 -3.44 -16.39
N THR A 112 -6.10 -2.93 -17.53
CA THR A 112 -7.40 -3.30 -18.10
C THR A 112 -7.44 -4.77 -18.49
N SER A 113 -6.36 -5.27 -19.11
CA SER A 113 -6.25 -6.68 -19.50
C SER A 113 -6.24 -7.62 -18.29
N LEU A 114 -5.50 -7.27 -17.23
CA LEU A 114 -5.49 -8.03 -15.97
C LEU A 114 -6.86 -8.05 -15.29
N LYS A 115 -7.58 -6.91 -15.32
CA LYS A 115 -8.93 -6.82 -14.75
C LYS A 115 -9.90 -7.77 -15.47
N SER A 116 -9.92 -7.73 -16.81
CA SER A 116 -10.76 -8.63 -17.61
C SER A 116 -10.42 -10.10 -17.38
N PHE A 117 -9.13 -10.44 -17.29
CA PHE A 117 -8.69 -11.80 -16.99
C PHE A 117 -9.20 -12.30 -15.63
N ILE A 118 -9.09 -11.48 -14.58
CA ILE A 118 -9.57 -11.84 -13.24
C ILE A 118 -11.09 -12.01 -13.21
N GLU A 119 -11.83 -11.12 -13.88
CA GLU A 119 -13.30 -11.21 -13.99
C GLU A 119 -13.75 -12.52 -14.66
N GLU A 120 -13.07 -12.94 -15.72
CA GLU A 120 -13.35 -14.20 -16.44
C GLU A 120 -13.03 -15.44 -15.58
N GLN A 121 -11.92 -15.44 -14.84
CA GLN A 121 -11.58 -16.52 -13.93
C GLN A 121 -12.59 -16.67 -12.79
N LEU A 122 -13.09 -15.55 -12.25
CA LEU A 122 -14.09 -15.56 -11.17
C LEU A 122 -15.46 -16.08 -11.65
N LEU A 123 -15.84 -15.80 -12.91
CA LEU A 123 -17.11 -16.28 -13.49
C LEU A 123 -17.13 -17.80 -13.61
N ASN A 124 -15.98 -18.41 -13.93
CA ASN A 124 -15.85 -19.86 -14.07
C ASN A 124 -15.83 -20.61 -12.72
N VAL A 125 -15.41 -19.96 -11.64
CA VAL A 125 -15.41 -20.57 -10.28
C VAL A 125 -16.79 -20.45 -9.61
N VAL A 126 -17.61 -19.48 -10.02
CA VAL A 126 -18.92 -19.17 -9.42
C VAL A 126 -20.07 -19.50 -10.38
N ASP A 127 -19.92 -20.51 -11.24
CA ASP A 127 -21.08 -21.02 -11.99
C ASP A 127 -21.98 -21.86 -11.06
N LYS A 128 -22.69 -21.15 -10.18
CA LYS A 128 -23.67 -21.71 -9.23
C LYS A 128 -24.76 -22.51 -9.94
N THR A 129 -24.92 -22.36 -11.25
CA THR A 129 -25.91 -23.11 -12.04
C THR A 129 -25.61 -24.61 -12.05
N GLN A 130 -24.33 -25.03 -11.95
CA GLN A 130 -23.98 -26.44 -11.86
C GLN A 130 -24.24 -27.07 -10.48
N LEU A 131 -24.34 -26.24 -9.43
CA LEU A 131 -24.62 -26.71 -8.07
C LEU A 131 -26.13 -26.80 -7.77
N GLN A 132 -26.97 -26.10 -8.53
CA GLN A 132 -28.43 -26.18 -8.41
C GLN A 132 -28.99 -27.61 -8.54
N PRO A 133 -28.65 -28.41 -9.57
CA PRO A 133 -29.18 -29.76 -9.70
C PRO A 133 -28.73 -30.69 -8.56
N LEU A 134 -27.52 -30.49 -8.02
CA LEU A 134 -27.06 -31.19 -6.82
C LEU A 134 -27.91 -30.84 -5.61
N SER A 135 -28.20 -29.55 -5.40
CA SER A 135 -29.04 -29.08 -4.30
C SER A 135 -30.45 -29.68 -4.35
N SER A 136 -31.09 -29.66 -5.52
CA SER A 136 -32.41 -30.29 -5.71
C SER A 136 -32.37 -31.80 -5.46
N SER A 137 -31.29 -32.48 -5.88
CA SER A 137 -31.12 -33.92 -5.66
C SER A 137 -30.96 -34.26 -4.18
N ILE A 138 -30.22 -33.44 -3.42
CA ILE A 138 -30.06 -33.59 -1.96
C ILE A 138 -31.42 -33.43 -1.27
N SER A 139 -32.17 -32.38 -1.59
CA SER A 139 -33.51 -32.16 -1.02
C SER A 139 -34.45 -33.35 -1.25
N ASN A 140 -34.45 -33.90 -2.47
CA ASN A 140 -35.27 -35.07 -2.80
C ASN A 140 -34.86 -36.33 -2.03
N LEU A 141 -33.57 -36.50 -1.71
CA LEU A 141 -33.09 -37.61 -0.90
C LEU A 141 -33.51 -37.44 0.57
N ASP A 142 -33.43 -36.23 1.11
CA ASP A 142 -33.86 -35.93 2.47
C ASP A 142 -35.35 -36.22 2.69
N ASP A 143 -36.19 -35.87 1.70
CA ASP A 143 -37.62 -36.20 1.74
C ASP A 143 -37.87 -37.72 1.76
N LYS A 144 -37.12 -38.47 0.92
CA LYS A 144 -37.21 -39.95 0.88
C LYS A 144 -36.76 -40.58 2.20
N ILE A 145 -35.64 -40.11 2.77
CA ILE A 145 -35.12 -40.58 4.06
C ILE A 145 -36.13 -40.29 5.17
N THR A 146 -36.72 -39.09 5.18
CA THR A 146 -37.73 -38.70 6.16
C THR A 146 -38.95 -39.61 6.09
N LYS A 147 -39.45 -39.90 4.89
CA LYS A 147 -40.58 -40.82 4.69
C LYS A 147 -40.25 -42.23 5.15
N GLN A 148 -39.10 -42.80 4.76
CA GLN A 148 -38.67 -44.13 5.20
C GLN A 148 -38.54 -44.22 6.72
N LYS A 149 -38.06 -43.16 7.38
CA LYS A 149 -37.95 -43.09 8.85
C LYS A 149 -39.32 -43.16 9.52
N ILE A 150 -40.34 -42.52 8.95
CA ILE A 150 -41.72 -42.59 9.43
C ILE A 150 -42.28 -44.00 9.23
N ASP A 151 -42.13 -44.57 8.03
CA ASP A 151 -42.62 -45.91 7.70
C ASP A 151 -42.01 -46.98 8.63
N LEU A 152 -40.69 -46.90 8.90
CA LEU A 152 -40.01 -47.81 9.84
C LEU A 152 -40.51 -47.66 11.27
N LYS A 153 -40.74 -46.43 11.76
CA LYS A 153 -41.33 -46.21 13.09
C LYS A 153 -42.71 -46.85 13.19
N GLN A 154 -43.53 -46.71 12.15
CA GLN A 154 -44.86 -47.31 12.11
C GLN A 154 -44.78 -48.84 12.05
N LEU A 155 -43.86 -49.41 11.27
CA LEU A 155 -43.64 -50.86 11.21
C LEU A 155 -43.22 -51.41 12.58
N ILE A 156 -42.28 -50.75 13.27
CA ILE A 156 -41.85 -51.13 14.62
C ILE A 156 -43.03 -51.09 15.60
N ALA A 157 -43.87 -50.04 15.54
CA ALA A 157 -45.06 -49.94 16.38
C ALA A 157 -46.08 -51.07 16.08
N ASN A 158 -46.25 -51.44 14.81
CA ASN A 158 -47.17 -52.50 14.38
C ASN A 158 -46.69 -53.91 14.73
N ILE A 159 -45.37 -54.11 14.88
CA ILE A 159 -44.80 -55.42 15.20
C ILE A 159 -45.13 -55.87 16.63
N ASN A 160 -45.62 -54.98 17.52
CA ASN A 160 -45.85 -55.23 18.95
C ASN A 160 -46.30 -56.68 19.28
N PRO A 161 -45.34 -57.59 19.51
CA PRO A 161 -45.61 -59.03 19.58
C PRO A 161 -46.23 -59.38 20.93
N ASP A 162 -46.16 -58.46 21.89
CA ASP A 162 -46.62 -58.63 23.26
C ASP A 162 -48.12 -58.90 23.33
N THR A 163 -48.93 -58.33 22.44
CA THR A 163 -50.39 -58.52 22.48
C THR A 163 -50.76 -59.92 22.00
N ASN A 164 -50.21 -60.36 20.87
CA ASN A 164 -50.46 -61.70 20.32
C ASN A 164 -49.91 -62.80 21.24
N LEU A 165 -48.70 -62.61 21.80
CA LEU A 165 -48.12 -63.54 22.77
C LEU A 165 -48.95 -63.60 24.07
N LYS A 166 -49.40 -62.45 24.60
CA LYS A 166 -50.30 -62.42 25.76
C LYS A 166 -51.62 -63.14 25.51
N ILE A 167 -52.22 -62.98 24.32
CA ILE A 167 -53.45 -63.68 23.95
C ILE A 167 -53.21 -65.20 23.89
N GLN A 168 -52.11 -65.65 23.27
CA GLN A 168 -51.75 -67.06 23.23
C GLN A 168 -51.56 -67.65 24.64
N ASP A 169 -50.85 -66.95 25.52
CA ASP A 169 -50.67 -67.36 26.93
C ASP A 169 -51.99 -67.46 27.68
N THR A 170 -52.92 -66.51 27.48
CA THR A 170 -54.24 -66.58 28.10
C THR A 170 -55.06 -67.76 27.58
N ASN A 171 -54.98 -68.05 26.28
CA ASN A 171 -55.68 -69.19 25.69
C ASN A 171 -55.14 -70.53 26.22
N LEU A 172 -53.81 -70.66 26.35
CA LEU A 172 -53.19 -71.84 26.96
C LEU A 172 -53.65 -72.03 28.41
N LYS A 173 -53.69 -70.96 29.22
CA LYS A 173 -54.22 -71.03 30.60
C LYS A 173 -55.69 -71.46 30.66
N ILE A 174 -56.52 -70.99 29.73
CA ILE A 174 -57.93 -71.39 29.64
C ILE A 174 -58.05 -72.87 29.28
N GLN A 175 -57.28 -73.35 28.30
CA GLN A 175 -57.27 -74.77 27.93
C GLN A 175 -56.84 -75.66 29.10
N ASP A 176 -55.81 -75.26 29.82
CA ASP A 176 -55.30 -75.98 31.00
C ASP A 176 -56.35 -76.05 32.12
N THR A 177 -57.11 -74.97 32.31
CA THR A 177 -58.24 -74.91 33.25
C THR A 177 -59.39 -75.83 32.81
N ASN A 178 -59.72 -75.84 31.52
CA ASN A 178 -60.75 -76.72 30.97
C ASN A 178 -60.39 -78.20 31.13
N LEU A 179 -59.12 -78.57 30.92
CA LEU A 179 -58.65 -79.94 31.17
C LEU A 179 -58.79 -80.34 32.64
N LYS A 180 -58.44 -79.45 33.58
CA LYS A 180 -58.65 -79.69 35.03
C LYS A 180 -60.13 -79.87 35.39
N ILE A 181 -61.02 -79.11 34.77
CA ILE A 181 -62.48 -79.26 34.95
C ILE A 181 -62.94 -80.62 34.42
N GLN A 182 -62.48 -81.03 33.23
CA GLN A 182 -62.81 -82.34 32.67
C GLN A 182 -62.35 -83.50 33.56
N ASP A 183 -61.12 -83.45 34.08
CA ASP A 183 -60.61 -84.44 35.02
C ASP A 183 -61.46 -84.51 36.31
N THR A 184 -61.85 -83.35 36.83
CA THR A 184 -62.73 -83.27 38.00
C THR A 184 -64.10 -83.90 37.72
N ASN A 185 -64.68 -83.62 36.56
CA ASN A 185 -65.95 -84.21 36.13
C ASN A 185 -65.83 -85.74 36.01
N LEU A 186 -64.76 -86.27 35.43
CA LEU A 186 -64.52 -87.72 35.35
C LEU A 186 -64.42 -88.36 36.73
N LYS A 187 -63.73 -87.72 37.69
CA LYS A 187 -63.65 -88.18 39.08
C LYS A 187 -65.02 -88.22 39.76
N ILE A 188 -65.88 -87.23 39.50
CA ILE A 188 -67.26 -87.20 40.00
C ILE A 188 -68.07 -88.36 39.40
N GLN A 189 -68.01 -88.57 38.08
CA GLN A 189 -68.74 -89.67 37.42
C GLN A 189 -68.34 -91.04 37.98
N HIS A 190 -67.03 -91.26 38.17
CA HIS A 190 -66.53 -92.50 38.78
C HIS A 190 -67.04 -92.69 40.22
N SER A 191 -67.11 -91.62 41.01
CA SER A 191 -67.65 -91.67 42.37
C SER A 191 -69.14 -92.02 42.38
N ASN A 192 -69.91 -91.43 41.46
CA ASN A 192 -71.33 -91.74 41.30
C ASN A 192 -71.57 -93.20 40.92
N LEU A 193 -70.77 -93.77 40.01
CA LEU A 193 -70.85 -95.19 39.66
C LEU A 193 -70.55 -96.11 40.86
N LYS A 194 -69.57 -95.77 41.69
CA LYS A 194 -69.28 -96.51 42.94
C LYS A 194 -70.47 -96.47 43.91
N ILE A 195 -71.13 -95.31 44.04
CA ILE A 195 -72.33 -95.16 44.87
C ILE A 195 -73.46 -96.04 44.33
N GLN A 196 -73.72 -96.00 43.01
CA GLN A 196 -74.75 -96.84 42.38
C GLN A 196 -74.50 -98.33 42.59
N HIS A 197 -73.25 -98.79 42.41
CA HIS A 197 -72.86 -100.18 42.66
C HIS A 197 -73.11 -100.58 44.13
N THR A 198 -72.77 -99.70 45.08
CA THR A 198 -73.01 -99.93 46.51
C THR A 198 -74.51 -100.03 46.82
N ASN A 199 -75.33 -99.15 46.23
CA ASN A 199 -76.78 -99.17 46.39
C ASN A 199 -77.41 -100.46 45.86
N LEU A 200 -76.99 -100.92 44.67
CA LEU A 200 -77.45 -102.20 44.11
C LEU A 200 -77.09 -103.39 45.02
N LYS A 201 -75.87 -103.40 45.58
CA LYS A 201 -75.44 -104.44 46.53
C LYS A 201 -76.31 -104.45 47.81
N ILE A 202 -76.67 -103.27 48.33
CA ILE A 202 -77.59 -103.15 49.48
C ILE A 202 -78.98 -103.68 49.13
N GLN A 203 -79.53 -103.32 47.96
CA GLN A 203 -80.84 -103.80 47.51
C GLN A 203 -80.88 -105.33 47.37
N LEU A 204 -79.84 -105.92 46.78
CA LEU A 204 -79.71 -107.38 46.65
C LEU A 204 -79.64 -108.07 48.01
N ASN A 205 -78.84 -107.55 48.94
CA ASN A 205 -78.79 -108.07 50.31
C ASN A 205 -80.15 -107.97 51.01
N LYS A 206 -80.89 -106.87 50.81
CA LYS A 206 -82.24 -106.71 51.38
C LYS A 206 -83.23 -107.71 50.80
N PHE A 207 -83.19 -107.98 49.50
CA PHE A 207 -84.01 -109.01 48.86
C PHE A 207 -83.74 -110.40 49.43
N ASN A 208 -82.46 -110.76 49.60
CA ASN A 208 -82.05 -112.06 50.15
C ASN A 208 -82.42 -112.28 51.63
N ILE A 209 -82.67 -111.23 52.40
CA ILE A 209 -83.13 -111.33 53.80
C ILE A 209 -84.66 -111.48 53.90
N LEU A 210 -85.39 -111.01 52.90
CA LEU A 210 -86.87 -110.99 52.88
C LEU A 210 -87.49 -112.17 52.12
N ALA A 211 -86.68 -112.99 51.45
CA ALA A 211 -87.07 -114.23 50.75
C ALA A 211 -86.68 -115.45 51.57
#